data_AF-W6MMJ2-F1
#
_entry.id   AF-W6MMJ2-F1
#
_cell.length_a   1.000
_cell.length_b   1.000
_cell.length_c   1.000
_cell.angle_alpha   90.00
_cell.angle_beta   90.00
_cell.angle_gamma   90.00
#
_symmetry.space_group_name_H-M   'P 1'
#
loop_
_entity.id
_entity.type
_entity.pdbx_description
1 polymer ?
#
loop_
_entity_poly.entity_id
_entity_poly.type
_entity_poly.pdbx_seq_one_letter_code
_entity_poly.pdbx_strand_id
1 'polypeptide(L)'
;MSLQTRNLRQVTELPLSQISRPIPPVLDYTKIDTMLSTLNGVPMASSTCPNVDEITAGELPPIDVLLVRENGKDRYFAFGGCHRFQAYEKKSRDTGKEQMVRCKVLPCTRKQLRVYLGNSVDKFFQD
;
A
#
# COMPACT_ATOMS: atom_id res chain seq x y z
N MET A 1 -34.41 5.83 9.84
CA MET A 1 -33.69 6.12 8.59
C MET A 1 -32.20 6.07 8.88
N SER A 2 -31.47 5.09 8.34
CA SER A 2 -30.00 5.02 8.45
C SER A 2 -29.38 5.51 7.14
N LEU A 3 -28.41 6.41 7.24
CA LEU A 3 -27.63 6.89 6.10
C LEU A 3 -26.23 6.28 6.20
N GLN A 4 -25.76 5.68 5.10
CA GLN A 4 -24.39 5.20 5.00
C GLN A 4 -23.57 6.21 4.19
N THR A 5 -22.57 6.81 4.83
CA THR A 5 -21.62 7.71 4.16
C THR A 5 -20.85 6.92 3.10
N ARG A 6 -20.99 7.32 1.82
CA ARG A 6 -20.40 6.61 0.67
C ARG A 6 -19.47 7.52 -0.12
N ASN A 7 -18.16 7.55 0.21
CA ASN A 7 -17.11 7.87 -0.79
C ASN A 7 -15.64 7.68 -0.34
N LEU A 8 -15.33 6.90 0.69
CA LEU A 8 -13.93 6.74 1.17
C LEU A 8 -13.12 5.69 0.39
N ARG A 9 -13.54 5.34 -0.84
CA ARG A 9 -12.94 4.23 -1.63
C ARG A 9 -12.29 4.69 -2.93
N GLN A 10 -11.96 5.97 -3.07
CA GLN A 10 -11.23 6.43 -4.25
C GLN A 10 -9.85 5.81 -4.28
N VAL A 11 -9.55 5.09 -5.36
CA VAL A 11 -8.21 4.58 -5.65
C VAL A 11 -7.43 5.73 -6.27
N THR A 12 -6.29 6.05 -5.67
CA THR A 12 -5.39 7.12 -6.07
C THR A 12 -4.00 6.54 -6.23
N GLU A 13 -3.21 7.10 -7.14
CA GLU A 13 -1.82 6.72 -7.33
C GLU A 13 -0.93 7.61 -6.48
N LEU A 14 -0.10 6.99 -5.63
CA LEU A 14 0.85 7.68 -4.76
C LEU A 14 2.28 7.22 -5.10
N PRO A 15 3.27 8.14 -5.07
CA PRO A 15 4.67 7.76 -5.24
C PRO A 15 5.12 6.90 -4.06
N LEU A 16 5.94 5.88 -4.34
CA LEU A 16 6.43 4.95 -3.33
C LEU A 16 7.22 5.66 -2.21
N SER A 17 7.93 6.76 -2.53
CA SER A 17 8.69 7.55 -1.56
C SER A 17 7.84 8.25 -0.49
N GLN A 18 6.57 8.52 -0.78
CA GLN A 18 5.69 9.27 0.12
C GLN A 18 5.04 8.37 1.20
N ILE A 19 5.11 7.05 1.03
CA ILE A 19 4.42 6.09 1.90
C ILE A 19 5.37 5.60 2.99
N SER A 20 5.07 5.96 4.24
CA SER A 20 5.83 5.49 5.41
C SER A 20 5.41 4.08 5.83
N ARG A 21 6.41 3.25 6.13
CA ARG A 21 6.23 1.85 6.59
C ARG A 21 6.95 1.65 7.93
N PRO A 22 6.31 1.98 9.06
CA PRO A 22 6.96 1.93 10.36
C PRO A 22 7.26 0.53 10.88
N ILE A 23 6.55 -0.49 10.38
CA ILE A 23 6.67 -1.88 10.82
C ILE A 23 7.47 -2.65 9.77
N PRO A 24 8.52 -3.40 10.18
CA PRO A 24 9.31 -4.19 9.24
C PRO A 24 8.43 -5.25 8.56
N PRO A 25 8.57 -5.44 7.24
CA PRO A 25 7.81 -6.46 6.53
C PRO A 25 8.27 -7.86 6.89
N VAL A 26 7.31 -8.79 6.92
CA VAL A 26 7.57 -10.22 6.74
C VAL A 26 7.38 -10.53 5.25
N LEU A 27 8.40 -11.08 4.61
CA LEU A 27 8.47 -11.26 3.16
C LEU A 27 8.64 -12.73 2.77
N ASP A 28 7.87 -13.14 1.79
CA ASP A 28 8.03 -14.38 1.03
C ASP A 28 8.44 -14.04 -0.40
N TYR A 29 9.66 -14.43 -0.77
CA TYR A 29 10.25 -14.12 -2.07
C TYR A 29 9.46 -14.72 -3.24
N THR A 30 8.91 -15.91 -3.06
CA THR A 30 8.13 -16.58 -4.13
C THR A 30 6.91 -15.74 -4.50
N LYS A 31 6.22 -15.18 -3.50
CA LYS A 31 5.06 -14.30 -3.73
C LYS A 31 5.46 -12.98 -4.37
N ILE A 32 6.58 -12.40 -3.97
CA ILE A 32 7.07 -11.15 -4.57
C ILE A 32 7.32 -11.34 -6.06
N ASP A 33 7.94 -12.46 -6.44
CA ASP A 33 8.27 -12.72 -7.84
C ASP A 33 7.01 -12.95 -8.68
N THR A 34 6.01 -13.67 -8.16
CA THR A 34 4.70 -13.78 -8.85
C THR A 34 3.99 -12.43 -9.02
N MET A 35 4.06 -11.55 -8.02
CA MET A 35 3.48 -10.21 -8.11
C MET A 35 4.23 -9.32 -9.11
N LEU A 36 5.56 -9.48 -9.20
CA LEU A 36 6.38 -8.77 -10.17
C LEU A 36 6.08 -9.24 -11.60
N SER A 37 5.95 -10.55 -11.82
CA SER A 37 5.51 -11.11 -13.12
C SER A 37 4.14 -10.57 -13.54
N THR A 38 3.19 -10.54 -12.59
CA THR A 38 1.85 -9.98 -12.81
C THR A 38 1.91 -8.52 -13.23
N LEU A 39 2.78 -7.74 -12.59
CA LEU A 39 2.96 -6.32 -12.84
C LEU A 39 3.78 -6.01 -14.11
N ASN A 40 4.46 -7.02 -14.66
CA ASN A 40 5.09 -7.00 -15.98
C ASN A 40 4.18 -7.55 -17.09
N GLY A 41 2.92 -7.89 -16.77
CA GLY A 41 1.91 -8.31 -17.74
C GLY A 41 1.80 -9.82 -17.96
N VAL A 42 2.53 -10.64 -17.19
CA VAL A 42 2.44 -12.11 -17.23
C VAL A 42 1.96 -12.62 -15.86
N PRO A 43 0.64 -12.70 -15.63
CA PRO A 43 0.12 -13.15 -14.34
C PRO A 43 0.48 -14.62 -14.12
N MET A 44 1.05 -14.93 -12.94
CA MET A 44 1.45 -16.27 -12.54
C MET A 44 0.64 -16.71 -11.33
N ALA A 45 0.21 -17.97 -11.30
CA ALA A 45 -0.43 -18.56 -10.14
C ALA A 45 0.54 -18.59 -8.95
N SER A 46 0.04 -18.27 -7.75
CA SER A 46 0.77 -18.44 -6.50
C SER A 46 -0.09 -19.23 -5.50
N SER A 47 0.51 -19.75 -4.44
CA SER A 47 -0.21 -20.46 -3.37
C SER A 47 -1.35 -19.65 -2.73
N THR A 48 -1.35 -18.32 -2.90
CA THR A 48 -2.39 -17.41 -2.41
C THR A 48 -3.28 -16.82 -3.52
N CYS A 49 -2.98 -17.11 -4.79
CA CYS A 49 -3.71 -16.60 -5.95
C CYS A 49 -3.88 -17.74 -6.98
N PRO A 50 -4.85 -18.64 -6.76
CA PRO A 50 -5.10 -19.77 -7.65
C PRO A 50 -5.83 -19.36 -8.95
N ASN A 51 -6.64 -18.29 -8.92
CA ASN A 51 -7.45 -17.84 -10.06
C ASN A 51 -6.71 -16.76 -10.85
N VAL A 52 -6.01 -17.15 -11.90
CA VAL A 52 -5.24 -16.25 -12.78
C VAL A 52 -6.17 -15.42 -13.68
N ASP A 53 -7.36 -15.94 -14.01
CA ASP A 53 -8.30 -15.35 -14.96
C ASP A 53 -8.97 -14.04 -14.47
N GLU A 54 -9.00 -13.81 -13.16
CA GLU A 54 -9.57 -12.60 -12.55
C GLU A 54 -8.56 -11.44 -12.43
N ILE A 55 -7.30 -11.67 -12.81
CA ILE A 55 -6.22 -10.71 -12.63
C ILE A 55 -6.02 -9.92 -13.93
N THR A 56 -6.28 -8.63 -13.88
CA THR A 56 -5.93 -7.72 -14.97
C THR A 56 -4.41 -7.65 -15.11
N ALA A 57 -3.90 -8.11 -16.24
CA ALA A 57 -2.47 -8.09 -16.54
C ALA A 57 -1.89 -6.67 -16.40
N GLY A 58 -0.81 -6.52 -15.64
CA GLY A 58 -0.15 -5.23 -15.39
C GLY A 58 -0.71 -4.46 -14.19
N GLU A 59 -1.81 -4.90 -13.57
CA GLU A 59 -2.40 -4.22 -12.42
C GLU A 59 -2.46 -5.11 -11.18
N LEU A 60 -1.93 -4.62 -10.06
CA LEU A 60 -2.13 -5.24 -8.75
C LEU A 60 -3.34 -4.59 -8.04
N PRO A 61 -4.04 -5.34 -7.17
CA PRO A 61 -5.07 -4.78 -6.31
C PRO A 61 -4.52 -3.63 -5.44
N PRO A 62 -5.29 -2.55 -5.26
CA PRO A 62 -4.83 -1.38 -4.54
C PRO A 62 -4.48 -1.71 -3.09
N ILE A 63 -3.50 -0.98 -2.55
CA ILE A 63 -3.05 -1.15 -1.17
C ILE A 63 -3.75 -0.14 -0.27
N ASP A 64 -4.17 -0.56 0.92
CA ASP A 64 -4.76 0.35 1.89
C ASP A 64 -3.67 1.23 2.52
N VAL A 65 -3.85 2.55 2.39
CA VAL A 65 -2.95 3.56 2.92
C VAL A 65 -3.73 4.50 3.82
N LEU A 66 -3.25 4.70 5.04
CA LEU A 66 -3.86 5.60 6.01
C LEU A 66 -3.27 7.00 5.84
N LEU A 67 -4.14 7.98 5.60
CA LEU A 67 -3.78 9.38 5.52
C LEU A 67 -4.08 10.04 6.86
N VAL A 68 -3.05 10.56 7.52
CA VAL A 68 -3.19 11.42 8.69
C VAL A 68 -2.85 12.85 8.28
N ARG A 69 -3.81 13.75 8.48
CA ARG A 69 -3.65 15.20 8.28
C ARG A 69 -3.54 15.87 9.63
N GLU A 70 -2.35 16.38 9.97
CA GLU A 70 -2.10 17.19 11.16
C GLU A 70 -1.27 18.41 10.79
N ASN A 71 -1.58 19.58 11.38
CA ASN A 71 -0.87 20.85 11.15
C ASN A 71 -0.72 21.22 9.65
N GLY A 72 -1.69 20.85 8.82
CA GLY A 72 -1.65 21.09 7.37
C GLY A 72 -0.69 20.19 6.59
N LYS A 73 -0.05 19.20 7.23
CA LYS A 73 0.83 18.22 6.60
C LYS A 73 0.10 16.88 6.42
N ASP A 74 0.18 16.35 5.21
CA ASP A 74 -0.39 15.04 4.84
C ASP A 74 0.67 13.96 4.98
N ARG A 75 0.45 12.99 5.87
CA ARG A 75 1.34 11.85 6.09
C ARG A 75 0.63 10.54 5.73
N TYR A 76 1.28 9.73 4.92
CA TYR A 76 0.74 8.47 4.42
C TYR A 76 1.44 7.29 5.09
N PHE A 77 0.65 6.37 5.63
CA PHE A 77 1.14 5.19 6.35
C PHE A 77 0.56 3.92 5.75
N ALA A 78 1.40 2.90 5.55
CA ALA A 78 0.96 1.59 5.13
C ALA A 78 1.45 0.50 6.09
N PHE A 79 0.52 -0.33 6.54
CA PHE A 79 0.79 -1.48 7.42
C PHE A 79 0.63 -2.82 6.69
N GLY A 80 -0.25 -2.86 5.68
CA GLY A 80 -0.51 -4.05 4.88
C GLY A 80 0.22 -4.04 3.53
N GLY A 81 -0.02 -5.09 2.75
CA GLY A 81 0.46 -5.14 1.35
C GLY A 81 1.98 -5.23 1.20
N CYS A 82 2.71 -5.75 2.20
CA CYS A 82 4.17 -5.82 2.21
C CYS A 82 4.79 -6.41 0.94
N HIS A 83 4.28 -7.54 0.46
CA HIS A 83 4.75 -8.20 -0.77
C HIS A 83 4.52 -7.34 -2.02
N ARG A 84 3.37 -6.65 -2.08
CA ARG A 84 3.04 -5.74 -3.20
C ARG A 84 3.99 -4.56 -3.23
N PHE A 85 4.24 -3.92 -2.08
CA PHE A 85 5.25 -2.86 -1.98
C PHE A 85 6.62 -3.33 -2.42
N GLN A 86 7.03 -4.54 -2.02
CA GLN A 86 8.33 -5.07 -2.43
C GLN A 86 8.40 -5.34 -3.94
N ALA A 87 7.30 -5.75 -4.56
CA ALA A 87 7.22 -5.90 -6.02
C ALA A 87 7.35 -4.55 -6.74
N TYR A 88 6.63 -3.51 -6.27
CA TYR A 88 6.79 -2.14 -6.78
C TYR A 88 8.21 -1.60 -6.58
N GLU A 89 8.82 -1.87 -5.42
CA GLU A 89 10.18 -1.44 -5.11
C GLU A 89 11.21 -2.13 -6.02
N LYS A 90 11.09 -3.45 -6.23
CA LYS A 90 11.92 -4.20 -7.17
C LYS A 90 11.78 -3.62 -8.59
N LYS A 91 10.57 -3.42 -9.09
CA LYS A 91 10.36 -2.81 -10.42
C LYS A 91 10.92 -1.40 -10.53
N SER A 92 10.81 -0.59 -9.48
CA SER A 92 11.39 0.75 -9.41
C SER A 92 12.91 0.70 -9.57
N ARG A 93 13.56 -0.27 -8.90
CA ARG A 93 15.01 -0.52 -9.04
C ARG A 93 15.38 -1.01 -10.45
N ASP A 94 14.59 -1.92 -11.02
CA ASP A 94 14.86 -2.50 -12.35
C ASP A 94 14.68 -1.47 -13.49
N THR A 95 13.66 -0.60 -13.37
CA THR A 95 13.33 0.41 -14.39
C THR A 95 14.10 1.72 -14.18
N GLY A 96 14.68 1.92 -12.99
CA GLY A 96 15.32 3.18 -12.59
C GLY A 96 14.37 4.37 -12.47
N LYS A 97 13.05 4.13 -12.44
CA LYS A 97 12.00 5.15 -12.38
C LYS A 97 11.10 4.90 -11.18
N GLU A 98 10.78 5.97 -10.46
CA GLU A 98 9.83 5.92 -9.34
C GLU A 98 8.48 5.36 -9.83
N GLN A 99 8.04 4.28 -9.18
CA GLN A 99 6.78 3.64 -9.50
C GLN A 99 5.64 4.29 -8.71
N MET A 100 4.56 4.58 -9.42
CA MET A 100 3.30 4.99 -8.82
C MET A 100 2.57 3.76 -8.29
N VAL A 101 2.19 3.80 -7.01
CA VAL A 101 1.54 2.71 -6.32
C VAL A 101 0.05 3.00 -6.24
N ARG A 102 -0.77 2.06 -6.70
CA ARG A 102 -2.24 2.16 -6.57
C ARG A 102 -2.62 1.97 -5.12
N CYS A 103 -3.16 3.02 -4.53
CA CYS A 103 -3.47 3.09 -3.11
C CYS A 103 -4.94 3.46 -2.91
N LYS A 104 -5.56 2.83 -1.94
CA LYS A 104 -6.84 3.27 -1.41
C LYS A 104 -6.57 4.09 -0.16
N VAL A 105 -6.77 5.40 -0.29
CA VAL A 105 -6.45 6.35 0.77
C VAL A 105 -7.61 6.43 1.76
N LEU A 106 -7.33 6.04 3.00
CA LEU A 106 -8.28 6.02 4.10
C LEU A 106 -7.93 7.16 5.07
N PRO A 107 -8.81 8.16 5.25
CA PRO A 107 -8.58 9.19 6.24
C PRO A 107 -8.55 8.57 7.63
N CYS A 108 -7.51 8.90 8.39
CA CYS A 108 -7.21 8.32 9.68
C CYS A 108 -6.86 9.43 10.68
N THR A 109 -7.37 9.31 11.89
CA THR A 109 -6.99 10.19 13.00
C THR A 109 -5.75 9.66 13.71
N ARG A 110 -4.99 10.53 14.39
CA ARG A 110 -3.84 10.12 15.22
C ARG A 110 -4.20 9.04 16.26
N LYS A 111 -5.40 9.11 16.84
CA LYS A 111 -5.90 8.08 17.77
C LYS A 111 -6.04 6.71 17.11
N GLN A 112 -6.51 6.65 15.87
CA GLN A 112 -6.60 5.40 15.11
C GLN A 112 -5.21 4.88 14.72
N LEU A 113 -4.27 5.77 14.34
CA LEU A 113 -2.88 5.39 14.09
C LEU A 113 -2.20 4.78 15.34
N ARG A 114 -2.60 5.24 16.54
CA ARG A 114 -2.12 4.72 17.84
C ARG A 114 -2.43 3.25 18.07
N VAL A 115 -3.47 2.71 17.43
CA VAL A 115 -3.78 1.28 17.50
C VAL A 115 -2.66 0.43 16.88
N TYR A 116 -2.00 0.94 15.82
CA TYR A 116 -0.93 0.23 15.13
C TYR A 116 0.45 0.49 15.75
N LEU A 117 0.72 1.73 16.19
CA LEU A 117 2.06 2.17 16.58
C LEU A 117 2.22 2.40 18.10
N GLY A 118 1.14 2.35 18.87
CA GLY A 118 1.17 2.64 20.31
C GLY A 118 1.71 4.05 20.60
N ASN A 119 2.57 4.17 21.59
CA ASN A 119 3.21 5.45 21.94
C ASN A 119 4.25 5.92 20.89
N SER A 120 4.65 5.07 19.95
CA SER A 120 5.60 5.45 18.89
C SER A 120 4.99 6.39 17.85
N VAL A 121 3.66 6.57 17.84
CA VAL A 121 2.98 7.56 16.98
C VAL A 121 3.59 8.94 17.14
N ASP A 122 3.87 9.35 18.37
CA ASP A 122 4.24 10.73 18.67
C ASP A 122 5.54 11.15 17.96
N LYS A 123 6.45 10.21 17.69
CA LYS A 123 7.68 10.44 16.94
C LYS A 123 7.44 10.92 15.51
N PHE A 124 6.31 10.57 14.91
CA PHE A 124 5.96 10.98 13.55
C PHE A 124 5.32 12.36 13.48
N PHE A 125 4.94 12.94 14.62
CA PHE A 125 4.22 14.22 14.72
C PHE A 125 4.92 15.25 15.63
N GLN A 126 6.10 14.94 16.15
CA GLN A 126 7.00 15.92 16.77
C GLN A 126 7.64 16.74 15.65
N ASP A 127 7.34 18.04 15.60
CA ASP A 127 8.02 19.02 14.75
C ASP A 127 9.38 19.40 15.35
#